data_AF-A0A7X1JAJ2-F1
#
_entry.id   AF-A0A7X1JAJ2-F1
#
_cell.length_a   1.000
_cell.length_b   1.000
_cell.length_c   1.000
_cell.angle_alpha   90.00
_cell.angle_beta   90.00
_cell.angle_gamma   90.00
#
_symmetry.space_group_name_H-M   'P 1'
#
loop_
_entity.id
_entity.type
_entity.pdbx_description
1 polymer ?
#
loop_
_entity_poly.entity_id
_entity_poly.type
_entity_poly.pdbx_seq_one_letter_code
_entity_poly.pdbx_strand_id
1 'polypeptide(L)' 'MAKELRIQVDDETYEQLARLAADGHVEPGQYASQRLTADLARTRFLEGAKAFADQHGQAFAERFGHGAGSHAA' A
#
# COMPACT_ATOMS: atom_id res chain seq x y z
N MET A 1 -17.55 -6.51 -18.39
CA MET A 1 -17.84 -5.10 -18.72
C MET A 1 -16.80 -4.23 -18.04
N ALA A 2 -16.04 -3.43 -18.79
CA ALA A 2 -15.13 -2.45 -18.21
C ALA A 2 -15.91 -1.33 -17.50
N LYS A 3 -15.32 -0.70 -16.48
CA LYS A 3 -15.87 0.44 -15.75
C LYS A 3 -14.90 1.61 -15.90
N GLU A 4 -15.42 2.82 -16.11
CA GLU A 4 -14.63 4.05 -16.26
C GLU A 4 -14.80 4.93 -15.02
N LEU A 5 -13.70 5.49 -14.53
CA LEU A 5 -13.67 6.54 -13.51
C LEU A 5 -13.05 7.79 -14.12
N ARG A 6 -13.67 8.96 -13.90
CA ARG A 6 -13.13 10.26 -14.30
C ARG A 6 -12.73 11.02 -13.04
N ILE A 7 -11.45 11.36 -12.94
CA ILE A 7 -10.87 12.06 -11.80
C ILE A 7 -10.36 13.39 -12.33
N GLN A 8 -10.88 14.49 -11.79
CA GLN A 8 -10.32 15.82 -12.04
C GLN A 8 -9.17 16.05 -11.06
N VAL A 9 -8.05 16.53 -11.60
CA VAL A 9 -6.84 16.92 -10.86
C VAL A 9 -6.44 18.31 -11.32
N ASP A 10 -5.68 19.03 -10.50
CA ASP A 10 -5.07 20.28 -10.94
C ASP A 10 -3.94 20.04 -11.96
N ASP A 11 -3.52 21.12 -12.63
CA ASP A 11 -2.51 21.07 -13.68
C ASP A 11 -1.17 20.55 -13.16
N GLU A 12 -0.76 20.95 -11.95
CA GLU A 12 0.50 20.52 -11.33
C GLU A 12 0.53 19.00 -11.10
N THR A 13 -0.55 18.45 -10.55
CA THR A 13 -0.71 17.00 -10.33
C THR A 13 -0.71 16.26 -11.66
N TYR A 14 -1.40 16.81 -12.68
CA TYR A 14 -1.42 16.21 -14.01
C TYR A 14 -0.02 16.17 -14.64
N GLU A 15 0.72 17.28 -14.59
CA GLU A 15 2.08 17.37 -15.12
C GLU A 15 3.06 16.44 -14.40
N GLN A 16 2.94 16.31 -13.07
CA GLN A 16 3.75 15.36 -12.32
C GLN A 16 3.44 13.91 -12.73
N LEU A 17 2.15 13.57 -12.86
CA LEU A 17 1.72 12.24 -13.29
C LEU A 17 2.21 11.92 -14.70
N ALA A 18 2.09 12.88 -15.63
CA ALA A 18 2.57 12.74 -17.01
C ALA A 18 4.08 12.52 -17.07
N ARG A 19 4.87 13.27 -16.26
CA ARG A 19 6.32 13.06 -16.15
C ARG A 19 6.68 11.66 -15.65
N LEU A 20 6.06 11.21 -14.57
CA LEU A 20 6.30 9.89 -14.01
C LEU A 20 5.89 8.75 -14.96
N ALA A 21 4.81 8.95 -15.71
CA ALA A 21 4.38 8.01 -16.74
C ALA A 21 5.39 7.94 -17.89
N ALA A 22 5.92 9.08 -18.33
CA ALA A 22 6.95 9.16 -19.36
C ALA A 22 8.26 8.47 -18.95
N ASP A 23 8.70 8.64 -17.70
CA ASP A 23 9.88 7.93 -17.15
C ASP A 23 9.74 6.41 -17.22
N GLY A 24 8.50 5.91 -17.09
CA GLY A 24 8.18 4.49 -17.23
C GLY A 24 7.84 4.05 -18.66
N HIS A 25 7.85 4.97 -19.64
CA HIS A 25 7.36 4.75 -21.00
C HIS A 25 5.91 4.21 -21.06
N VAL A 26 5.03 4.72 -20.20
CA VAL A 26 3.61 4.31 -20.11
C VAL A 26 2.71 5.52 -20.39
N GLU A 27 1.54 5.28 -20.97
CA GLU A 27 0.51 6.30 -21.12
C GLU A 27 0.01 6.82 -19.75
N PRO A 28 -0.18 8.14 -19.55
CA PRO A 28 -0.56 8.71 -18.25
C PRO A 28 -1.81 8.06 -17.63
N GLY A 29 -2.85 7.79 -18.42
CA GLY A 29 -4.07 7.14 -17.91
C GLY A 29 -3.83 5.71 -17.44
N GLN A 30 -2.95 4.97 -18.11
CA GLN A 30 -2.58 3.62 -17.71
C GLN A 30 -1.70 3.64 -16.45
N TYR A 31 -0.74 4.56 -16.38
CA TYR A 31 0.06 4.79 -15.18
C TYR A 31 -0.82 5.12 -13.96
N ALA A 32 -1.77 6.04 -14.12
CA ALA A 32 -2.73 6.40 -13.08
C ALA A 32 -3.55 5.19 -12.59
N SER A 33 -4.05 4.39 -13.53
CA SER A 33 -4.82 3.17 -13.23
C SER A 33 -4.00 2.14 -12.45
N GLN A 34 -2.74 1.93 -12.86
CA GLN A 34 -1.82 1.03 -12.17
C GLN A 34 -1.52 1.50 -10.74
N ARG A 35 -1.24 2.80 -10.56
CA ARG A 35 -0.97 3.38 -9.24
C ARG A 35 -2.19 3.30 -8.33
N LEU A 36 -3.37 3.64 -8.84
CA LEU A 36 -4.63 3.52 -8.09
C LEU A 36 -4.90 2.08 -7.65
N THR A 37 -4.66 1.11 -8.53
CA THR A 37 -4.84 -0.32 -8.23
C THR A 37 -3.82 -0.80 -7.20
N ALA A 38 -2.55 -0.40 -7.34
CA ALA A 38 -1.50 -0.74 -6.40
C ALA A 38 -1.75 -0.16 -5.00
N ASP A 39 -2.19 1.10 -4.92
CA ASP A 39 -2.53 1.75 -3.66
C ASP A 39 -3.73 1.06 -2.99
N LEU A 40 -4.76 0.67 -3.76
CA LEU A 40 -5.91 -0.06 -3.23
C LEU A 40 -5.51 -1.45 -2.69
N ALA A 41 -4.61 -2.15 -3.40
CA ALA A 41 -4.06 -3.43 -2.94
C ALA A 41 -3.23 -3.25 -1.66
N ARG A 42 -2.40 -2.20 -1.59
CA ARG A 42 -1.60 -1.87 -0.41
C ARG A 42 -2.46 -1.56 0.80
N THR A 43 -3.50 -0.75 0.64
CA THR A 43 -4.45 -0.45 1.73
C THR A 43 -5.10 -1.72 2.26
N ARG A 44 -5.63 -2.58 1.38
CA ARG A 44 -6.23 -3.86 1.79
C ARG A 44 -5.23 -4.76 2.51
N PHE A 45 -3.99 -4.81 2.04
CA PHE A 45 -2.93 -5.58 2.69
C PHE A 45 -2.65 -5.06 4.10
N LEU A 46 -2.49 -3.74 4.27
CA LEU A 46 -2.21 -3.14 5.57
C LEU A 46 -3.38 -3.31 6.55
N GLU A 47 -4.62 -3.18 6.09
CA GLU A 47 -5.81 -3.45 6.89
C GLU A 47 -5.87 -4.91 7.35
N GLY A 48 -5.63 -5.85 6.44
CA GLY A 48 -5.58 -7.28 6.76
C GLY A 48 -4.44 -7.63 7.71
N ALA A 49 -3.25 -7.07 7.49
CA ALA A 49 -2.09 -7.27 8.35
C ALA A 49 -2.35 -6.71 9.77
N LYS A 50 -2.99 -5.55 9.87
CA LYS A 50 -3.43 -4.99 11.15
C LYS A 50 -4.43 -5.91 11.84
N ALA A 51 -5.47 -6.36 11.15
CA ALA A 51 -6.47 -7.26 11.74
C ALA A 51 -5.82 -8.57 12.23
N PHE A 52 -4.90 -9.13 11.46
CA PHE A 52 -4.14 -10.32 11.85
C PHE A 52 -3.29 -10.06 13.10
N ALA A 53 -2.56 -8.95 13.15
CA ALA A 53 -1.76 -8.58 14.30
C ALA A 53 -2.62 -8.31 15.55
N ASP A 54 -3.76 -7.65 15.39
CA ASP A 54 -4.70 -7.40 16.49
C ASP A 54 -5.29 -8.72 17.02
N GLN A 55 -5.57 -9.70 16.15
CA GLN A 55 -6.16 -10.98 16.53
C GLN A 55 -5.15 -11.99 17.10
N HIS A 56 -3.93 -12.03 16.56
CA HIS A 56 -2.96 -13.08 16.83
C HIS A 56 -1.65 -12.58 17.45
N GLY A 57 -1.40 -11.28 17.44
CA GLY A 57 -0.13 -10.68 17.85
C GLY A 57 0.20 -10.95 19.31
N GLN A 58 -0.78 -10.92 20.21
CA GLN A 58 -0.55 -11.22 21.63
C GLN A 58 -0.12 -12.68 21.83
N ALA A 59 -0.86 -13.65 21.28
CA ALA A 59 -0.51 -15.07 21.39
C ALA A 59 0.84 -15.39 20.73
N PHE A 60 1.17 -14.72 19.63
CA PHE A 60 2.48 -14.81 18.99
C PHE A 60 3.58 -14.25 19.91
N ALA A 61 3.39 -13.07 20.50
CA ALA A 61 4.34 -12.45 21.42
C ALA A 61 4.54 -13.28 22.69
N GLU A 62 3.47 -13.86 23.26
CA GLU A 62 3.56 -14.78 24.40
C GLU A 62 4.39 -16.03 24.05
N ARG A 63 4.22 -16.58 22.84
CA ARG A 63 4.90 -17.81 22.42
C ARG A 63 6.36 -17.58 21.97
N PHE A 64 6.65 -16.45 21.33
CA PHE A 64 7.93 -16.22 20.64
C PHE A 64 8.66 -14.94 21.07
N GLY A 65 8.02 -14.05 21.85
CA GLY A 65 8.57 -12.75 22.27
C GLY A 65 9.54 -12.78 23.44
N HIS A 66 9.87 -13.96 23.97
CA HIS A 66 10.84 -14.11 25.06
C HIS A 66 12.27 -14.01 24.51
N GLY A 67 12.83 -12.80 24.45
CA GLY A 67 14.22 -12.62 24.00
C GLY A 67 14.76 -11.20 23.95
N ALA A 68 14.82 -10.48 25.08
CA ALA A 68 15.80 -9.40 25.30
C ALA A 68 16.04 -9.02 26.79
N GLY A 69 15.69 -9.86 27.78
CA GLY A 69 15.77 -9.40 29.18
C GLY A 69 15.76 -10.44 30.30
N SER A 70 16.13 -11.71 30.06
CA SER A 70 16.19 -12.69 31.15
C SER A 70 17.45 -13.56 31.11
N HIS A 71 18.60 -12.88 31.01
CA HIS A 71 19.89 -13.48 31.40
C HIS A 71 20.66 -12.48 32.26
N ALA A 72 20.16 -12.25 33.46
CA ALA A 72 20.88 -11.60 34.55
C ALA A 72 20.34 -12.15 35.89
N ALA A 73 20.92 -13.25 36.34
CA ALA A 73 21.20 -13.62 37.73
C ALA A 73 21.78 -15.04 37.76
#